data_AF-A0A554KSZ4-F1
#
_entry.id   AF-A0A554KSZ4-F1
#
_cell.length_a   1.000
_cell.length_b   1.000
_cell.length_c   1.000
_cell.angle_alpha   90.00
_cell.angle_beta   90.00
_cell.angle_gamma   90.00
#
_symmetry.space_group_name_H-M   'P 1'
#
loop_
_entity.id
_entity.type
_entity.pdbx_description
1 polymer ?
#
loop_
_entity_poly.entity_id
_entity_poly.type
_entity_poly.pdbx_seq_one_letter_code
_entity_poly.pdbx_strand_id
1 'polypeptide(L)'
;MSDQENEAEKPLQDTEVEVFVMPKDPDNPDHDEAADKLDEKVTERVKEAIEKNAPGGKSKQLKAVEEEAKKAARDTDPDKIGEVEVTVHGKDGDGDSISHTVTCPTEKPTE
;
A
#
# COMPACT_ATOMS: atom_id res chain seq x y z
N MET A 1 -4.82 23.60 32.79
CA MET A 1 -5.01 23.48 31.33
C MET A 1 -5.01 21.99 31.09
N SER A 2 -6.10 21.45 30.56
CA SER A 2 -6.25 20.01 30.39
C SER A 2 -5.18 19.53 29.43
N ASP A 3 -4.21 18.77 29.94
CA ASP A 3 -3.38 17.87 29.15
C ASP A 3 -4.35 16.85 28.57
N GLN A 4 -4.94 17.19 27.43
CA GLN A 4 -5.66 16.24 26.60
C GLN A 4 -4.57 15.31 26.09
N GLU A 5 -4.33 14.23 26.83
CA GLU A 5 -3.54 13.09 26.38
C GLU A 5 -4.09 12.76 24.99
N ASN A 6 -3.35 13.18 23.96
CA ASN A 6 -3.55 12.71 22.62
C ASN A 6 -3.20 11.23 22.71
N GLU A 7 -4.20 10.40 23.03
CA GLU A 7 -4.03 8.95 23.09
C GLU A 7 -3.26 8.58 21.83
N ALA A 8 -2.02 8.13 22.03
CA ALA A 8 -1.15 7.79 20.93
C ALA A 8 -1.89 6.71 20.16
N GLU A 9 -2.31 7.05 18.95
CA GLU A 9 -3.12 6.16 18.13
C GLU A 9 -2.36 4.83 18.02
N LYS A 10 -3.00 3.75 18.47
CA LYS A 10 -2.35 2.45 18.50
C LYS A 10 -2.05 2.00 17.06
N PRO A 11 -0.93 1.30 16.83
CA PRO A 11 -0.63 0.72 15.51
C PRO A 11 -1.66 -0.36 15.14
N LEU A 12 -1.76 -0.63 13.84
CA LEU A 12 -2.42 -1.82 13.34
C LEU A 12 -1.74 -3.07 13.89
N GLN A 13 -2.56 -4.03 14.29
CA GLN A 13 -2.16 -5.37 14.72
C GLN A 13 -2.64 -6.40 13.68
N ASP A 14 -2.08 -7.61 13.72
CA ASP A 14 -2.45 -8.71 12.82
C ASP A 14 -2.50 -8.28 11.34
N THR A 15 -1.49 -7.52 10.91
CA THR A 15 -1.53 -6.85 9.61
C THR A 15 -1.27 -7.82 8.47
N GLU A 16 -2.18 -7.84 7.51
CA GLU A 16 -2.08 -8.62 6.27
C GLU A 16 -2.06 -7.64 5.09
N VAL A 17 -1.13 -7.87 4.17
CA VAL A 17 -0.91 -6.99 3.01
C VAL A 17 -1.20 -7.82 1.78
N GLU A 18 -2.20 -7.38 1.02
CA GLU A 18 -2.51 -7.90 -0.30
C GLU A 18 -2.12 -6.84 -1.32
N VAL A 19 -1.30 -7.22 -2.29
CA VAL A 19 -0.96 -6.38 -3.43
C VAL A 19 -1.56 -7.02 -4.67
N PHE A 20 -2.07 -6.18 -5.55
CA PHE A 20 -2.56 -6.60 -6.84
C PHE A 20 -2.03 -5.64 -7.90
N VAL A 21 -1.22 -6.17 -8.81
CA VAL A 21 -0.66 -5.40 -9.92
C VAL A 21 -1.36 -5.83 -11.19
N MET A 22 -2.03 -4.89 -11.85
CA MET A 22 -2.70 -5.15 -13.12
C MET A 22 -1.74 -4.88 -14.28
N PRO A 23 -1.32 -5.90 -15.04
CA PRO A 23 -0.60 -5.68 -16.29
C PRO A 23 -1.51 -4.96 -17.29
N LYS A 24 -0.92 -4.11 -18.13
CA LYS A 24 -1.64 -3.38 -19.18
C LYS A 24 -2.14 -4.29 -20.29
N ASP A 25 -1.44 -5.40 -20.51
CA ASP A 25 -1.79 -6.46 -21.45
C ASP A 25 -1.53 -7.82 -20.79
N PRO A 26 -2.55 -8.49 -20.22
CA PRO A 26 -2.37 -9.76 -19.53
C PRO A 26 -2.03 -10.92 -20.47
N ASP A 27 -2.25 -10.78 -21.78
CA ASP A 27 -1.87 -11.81 -22.76
C ASP A 27 -0.38 -11.70 -23.16
N ASN A 28 0.30 -10.63 -22.74
CA ASN A 28 1.71 -10.41 -22.99
C ASN A 28 2.57 -10.89 -21.81
N PRO A 29 3.41 -11.94 -21.98
CA PRO A 29 4.22 -12.48 -20.88
C PRO A 29 5.24 -11.48 -20.33
N ASP A 30 5.71 -10.51 -21.12
CA ASP A 30 6.61 -9.45 -20.63
C ASP A 30 5.92 -8.48 -19.67
N HIS A 31 4.59 -8.32 -19.79
CA HIS A 31 3.78 -7.46 -18.92
C HIS A 31 3.40 -8.21 -17.64
N ASP A 32 3.02 -9.48 -17.78
CA ASP A 32 2.76 -10.40 -16.66
C ASP A 32 4.00 -10.55 -15.76
N GLU A 33 5.17 -10.82 -16.34
CA GLU A 33 6.43 -10.90 -15.57
C GLU A 33 6.78 -9.57 -14.89
N ALA A 34 6.47 -8.44 -15.53
CA ALA A 34 6.66 -7.12 -14.92
C ALA A 34 5.71 -6.90 -13.74
N ALA A 35 4.47 -7.41 -13.82
CA ALA A 35 3.48 -7.32 -12.76
C ALA A 35 3.89 -8.17 -11.55
N ASP A 36 4.28 -9.42 -11.76
CA ASP A 36 4.76 -10.32 -10.70
C ASP A 36 5.97 -9.74 -9.95
N LYS A 37 6.96 -9.21 -10.70
CA LYS A 37 8.14 -8.57 -10.10
C LYS A 37 7.79 -7.32 -9.31
N LEU A 38 6.79 -6.57 -9.76
CA LEU A 38 6.33 -5.38 -9.04
C LEU A 38 5.56 -5.78 -7.79
N ASP A 39 4.70 -6.78 -7.87
CA ASP A 39 3.91 -7.30 -6.76
C ASP A 39 4.79 -7.70 -5.56
N GLU A 40 5.79 -8.57 -5.79
CA GLU A 40 6.72 -9.02 -4.75
C GLU A 40 7.43 -7.82 -4.10
N LYS A 41 7.89 -6.88 -4.94
CA LYS A 41 8.63 -5.70 -4.51
C LYS A 41 7.76 -4.72 -3.72
N VAL A 42 6.51 -4.51 -4.12
CA VAL A 42 5.57 -3.62 -3.43
C VAL A 42 5.15 -4.23 -2.11
N THR A 43 4.87 -5.53 -2.08
CA THR A 43 4.52 -6.27 -0.87
C THR A 43 5.58 -6.09 0.22
N GLU A 44 6.85 -6.32 -0.11
CA GLU A 44 7.96 -6.17 0.85
C GLU A 44 8.12 -4.71 1.32
N ARG A 45 8.02 -3.73 0.41
CA ARG A 45 8.10 -2.30 0.75
C ARG A 45 6.97 -1.86 1.66
N VAL A 46 5.75 -2.31 1.40
CA VAL A 46 4.57 -1.97 2.18
C VAL A 46 4.68 -2.58 3.59
N LYS A 47 5.11 -3.83 3.71
CA LYS A 47 5.37 -4.47 5.02
C LYS A 47 6.42 -3.70 5.82
N GLU A 48 7.56 -3.38 5.21
CA GLU A 48 8.62 -2.60 5.88
C GLU A 48 8.11 -1.21 6.30
N ALA A 49 7.30 -0.56 5.45
CA ALA A 49 6.69 0.73 5.74
C ALA A 49 5.73 0.66 6.94
N ILE A 50 4.91 -0.39 7.04
CA ILE A 50 4.00 -0.61 8.18
C ILE A 50 4.80 -0.81 9.46
N GLU A 51 5.83 -1.65 9.46
CA GLU A 51 6.65 -1.92 10.65
C GLU A 51 7.41 -0.68 11.12
N LYS A 52 8.06 0.02 10.18
CA LYS A 52 8.82 1.25 10.44
C LYS A 52 7.95 2.37 11.00
N ASN A 53 6.68 2.41 10.61
CA ASN A 53 5.74 3.45 11.03
C ASN A 53 4.84 3.05 12.21
N ALA A 54 4.97 1.83 12.75
CA ALA A 54 4.24 1.38 13.94
C ALA A 54 4.32 2.34 15.14
N PRO A 55 5.46 3.00 15.46
CA PRO A 55 5.54 3.96 16.56
C PRO A 55 4.67 5.23 16.37
N GLY A 56 4.20 5.49 15.14
CA GLY A 56 3.34 6.62 14.81
C GLY A 56 1.86 6.29 14.70
N GLY A 57 1.46 5.05 15.02
CA GLY A 57 0.06 4.62 14.99
C GLY A 57 -0.48 4.23 13.61
N LYS A 58 -1.72 3.72 13.59
CA LYS A 58 -2.38 3.21 12.38
C LYS A 58 -2.40 4.23 11.24
N SER A 59 -2.69 5.50 11.52
CA SER A 59 -2.74 6.58 10.54
C SER A 59 -1.41 6.79 9.83
N LYS A 60 -0.29 6.68 10.56
CA LYS A 60 1.04 6.81 9.96
C LYS A 60 1.40 5.58 9.13
N GLN A 61 0.99 4.39 9.55
CA GLN A 61 1.16 3.16 8.79
C GLN A 61 0.38 3.21 7.48
N LEU A 62 -0.93 3.53 7.53
CA LEU A 62 -1.78 3.65 6.34
C LEU A 62 -1.27 4.72 5.37
N LYS A 63 -0.82 5.87 5.89
CA LYS A 63 -0.20 6.89 5.04
C LYS A 63 1.09 6.39 4.36
N ALA A 64 1.90 5.61 5.06
CA ALA A 64 3.11 5.05 4.48
C ALA A 64 2.79 4.00 3.40
N VAL A 65 1.74 3.20 3.58
CA VAL A 65 1.19 2.28 2.56
C VAL A 65 0.79 3.06 1.31
N GLU A 66 0.03 4.14 1.48
CA GLU A 66 -0.42 4.99 0.36
C GLU A 66 0.75 5.59 -0.42
N GLU A 67 1.78 6.09 0.29
CA GLU A 67 2.97 6.65 -0.35
C GLU A 67 3.78 5.59 -1.11
N GLU A 68 3.94 4.38 -0.56
CA GLU A 68 4.64 3.29 -1.25
C GLU A 68 3.85 2.78 -2.46
N ALA A 69 2.52 2.67 -2.38
CA ALA A 69 1.65 2.31 -3.51
C ALA A 69 1.77 3.34 -4.66
N LYS A 70 1.66 4.63 -4.33
CA LYS A 70 1.82 5.73 -5.30
C LYS A 70 3.21 5.74 -5.93
N LYS A 71 4.24 5.51 -5.11
CA LYS A 71 5.62 5.44 -5.60
C LYS A 71 5.83 4.24 -6.51
N ALA A 72 5.24 3.09 -6.20
CA ALA A 72 5.29 1.91 -7.06
C ALA A 72 4.64 2.16 -8.43
N ALA A 73 3.43 2.73 -8.43
CA ALA A 73 2.74 3.11 -9.67
C ALA A 73 3.51 4.16 -10.48
N ARG A 74 4.26 5.06 -9.82
CA ARG A 74 5.09 6.08 -10.47
C ARG A 74 6.40 5.53 -11.03
N ASP A 75 7.06 4.63 -10.31
CA ASP A 75 8.39 4.09 -10.64
C ASP A 75 8.32 2.93 -11.64
N THR A 76 7.12 2.38 -11.88
CA THR A 76 6.92 1.30 -12.85
C THR A 76 6.79 1.83 -14.29
N ASP A 77 6.81 0.91 -15.24
CA ASP A 77 6.61 1.19 -16.66
C ASP A 77 5.11 1.25 -16.99
N PRO A 78 4.55 2.43 -17.32
CA PRO A 78 3.12 2.60 -17.61
C PRO A 78 2.70 1.99 -18.96
N ASP A 79 3.64 1.53 -19.78
CA ASP A 79 3.35 0.76 -20.99
C ASP A 79 3.16 -0.74 -20.68
N LYS A 80 3.67 -1.21 -19.54
CA LYS A 80 3.57 -2.62 -19.10
C LYS A 80 2.54 -2.85 -18.01
N ILE A 81 2.44 -1.92 -17.07
CA ILE A 81 1.54 -2.00 -15.91
C ILE A 81 0.46 -0.94 -16.07
N GLY A 82 -0.80 -1.30 -15.85
CA GLY A 82 -1.93 -0.36 -15.89
C GLY A 82 -2.25 0.24 -14.52
N GLU A 83 -2.20 -0.58 -13.47
CA GLU A 83 -2.62 -0.18 -12.13
C GLU A 83 -1.89 -0.96 -11.04
N VAL A 84 -1.69 -0.31 -9.89
CA VAL A 84 -1.22 -0.95 -8.66
C VAL A 84 -2.28 -0.73 -7.59
N GLU A 85 -2.83 -1.81 -7.07
CA GLU A 85 -3.74 -1.82 -5.93
C GLU A 85 -3.04 -2.45 -4.72
N VAL A 86 -3.16 -1.80 -3.57
CA VAL A 86 -2.63 -2.29 -2.30
C VAL A 86 -3.75 -2.26 -1.28
N THR A 87 -4.07 -3.42 -0.72
CA THR A 87 -5.02 -3.58 0.37
C THR A 87 -4.29 -4.00 1.64
N VAL A 88 -4.55 -3.29 2.72
CA VAL A 88 -4.03 -3.60 4.05
C VAL A 88 -5.18 -3.91 4.97
N HIS A 89 -5.15 -5.12 5.51
CA HIS A 89 -6.03 -5.59 6.55
C HIS A 89 -5.31 -5.57 7.88
N GLY A 90 -6.03 -5.31 8.97
CA GLY A 90 -5.49 -5.44 10.31
C GLY A 90 -6.56 -5.16 11.35
N LYS A 91 -6.16 -5.11 12.61
CA LYS A 91 -7.02 -4.66 13.71
C LYS A 91 -6.47 -3.38 14.29
N ASP A 92 -7.34 -2.47 14.68
CA ASP A 92 -6.90 -1.33 15.46
C ASP A 92 -6.70 -1.67 16.94
N GLY A 93 -6.36 -0.63 17.70
CA GLY A 93 -6.07 -0.73 19.12
C GLY A 93 -7.22 -1.16 20.02
N ASP A 94 -8.44 -1.18 19.49
CA ASP A 94 -9.67 -1.61 20.16
C ASP A 94 -10.09 -3.03 19.70
N GLY A 95 -9.36 -3.58 18.72
CA GLY A 95 -9.56 -4.91 18.16
C GLY A 95 -10.52 -4.91 16.96
N ASP A 96 -10.95 -3.74 16.49
CA ASP A 96 -11.83 -3.62 15.32
C ASP A 96 -11.05 -3.86 14.03
N SER A 97 -11.60 -4.69 13.15
CA SER A 97 -11.00 -4.95 11.84
C SER A 97 -11.06 -3.72 10.96
N ILE A 98 -9.90 -3.35 10.42
CA ILE A 98 -9.73 -2.29 9.43
C ILE A 98 -9.32 -2.92 8.10
N SER A 99 -9.90 -2.41 7.02
CA SER A 99 -9.45 -2.65 5.66
C SER A 99 -9.19 -1.31 4.99
N HIS A 100 -8.03 -1.15 4.39
CA HIS A 100 -7.65 0.06 3.66
C HIS A 100 -7.10 -0.31 2.29
N THR A 101 -7.78 0.10 1.24
CA THR A 101 -7.39 -0.15 -0.15
C THR A 101 -6.94 1.16 -0.80
N VAL A 102 -5.79 1.12 -1.44
CA VAL A 102 -5.21 2.22 -2.22
C VAL A 102 -5.02 1.74 -3.65
N THR A 103 -5.70 2.39 -4.58
CA THR A 103 -5.61 2.09 -6.01
C THR A 103 -4.88 3.24 -6.71
N CYS A 104 -3.81 2.92 -7.42
CA CYS A 104 -2.93 3.88 -8.09
C CYS A 104 -2.75 3.51 -9.57
N PRO A 105 -3.40 4.23 -10.51
CA PRO A 105 -3.15 4.05 -11.93
C PRO A 105 -1.72 4.50 -12.26
N THR A 106 -1.07 3.78 -13.16
CA THR A 106 0.29 4.10 -13.64
C THR A 106 0.26 5.15 -14.75
N GLU A 107 -0.86 5.26 -15.46
CA GLU A 107 -1.07 6.27 -16.49
C GLU A 107 -1.16 7.66 -15.85
N LYS A 108 -0.35 8.59 -16.36
CA LYS A 108 -0.50 9.99 -15.97
C LYS A 108 -1.84 10.50 -16.51
N PRO A 109 -2.65 11.22 -15.72
CA PRO A 109 -3.79 11.93 -16.27
C PRO A 109 -3.27 12.83 -17.39
N THR A 110 -3.83 12.66 -18.59
CA THR A 110 -3.55 13.52 -19.73
C THR A 110 -4.20 14.88 -19.42
N GLU A 111 -3.39 15.89 -19.07
CA GLU A 111 -3.83 17.29 -18.96
C GLU A 111 -4.21 17.88 -20.32
#